data_AF-A0A176WR20-F1
#
_entry.id   AF-A0A176WR20-F1
#
_cell.length_a   1.000
_cell.length_b   1.000
_cell.length_c   1.000
_cell.angle_alpha   90.00
_cell.angle_beta   90.00
_cell.angle_gamma   90.00
#
_symmetry.space_group_name_H-M   'P 1'
#
loop_
_entity.id
_entity.type
_entity.pdbx_description
1 polymer ?
#
loop_
_entity_poly.entity_id
_entity_poly.type
_entity_poly.pdbx_seq_one_letter_code
_entity_poly.pdbx_strand_id
1 'polypeptide(L)'
;MGRIPLPLIRTIGRISAIRYPSASSSFIDSSARSVLQRRSFSRTFDSHGVESLEQETEIKAGWMLKGIAAVTLTYVGLNVFPLMGDSMVKHSVALLRTQDPYFKRSGASRLTLIATDDGRRLRIVNAGGVTGLANMLESASDDDTRREAVKALDTISQIDAAVEALDATGVQPLLANLATSSLDKEAQQYAASLLEKLNQWKTKDV
;
A
#
# COMPACT_ATOMS: atom_id res chain seq x y z
N MET A 1 -29.56 -59.75 26.40
CA MET A 1 -28.58 -58.65 26.39
C MET A 1 -29.24 -57.44 25.72
N GLY A 2 -29.92 -56.62 26.52
CA GLY A 2 -30.52 -55.37 26.06
C GLY A 2 -29.77 -54.19 26.67
N ARG A 3 -29.45 -53.18 25.87
CA ARG A 3 -28.95 -51.89 26.37
C ARG A 3 -29.90 -50.78 25.90
N ILE A 4 -30.59 -50.23 26.88
CA ILE A 4 -31.42 -49.03 26.81
C ILE A 4 -30.48 -47.82 26.83
N PRO A 5 -30.71 -46.76 26.04
CA PRO A 5 -30.18 -45.45 26.36
C PRO A 5 -31.28 -44.56 26.95
N LEU A 6 -31.01 -44.00 28.13
CA LEU A 6 -31.73 -42.84 28.67
C LEU A 6 -30.88 -41.56 28.47
N PRO A 7 -31.53 -40.39 28.29
CA PRO A 7 -30.87 -39.12 27.97
C PRO A 7 -30.61 -38.29 29.24
N LEU A 8 -29.59 -37.41 29.26
CA LEU A 8 -29.52 -36.32 30.23
C LEU A 8 -28.74 -35.09 29.71
N ILE A 9 -29.44 -33.97 29.80
CA ILE A 9 -29.01 -32.64 30.27
C ILE A 9 -28.47 -31.63 29.25
N ARG A 10 -28.95 -30.41 29.53
CA ARG A 10 -29.13 -29.18 28.80
C ARG A 10 -28.26 -28.11 29.47
N THR A 11 -27.96 -27.03 28.72
CA THR A 11 -27.52 -25.68 29.17
C THR A 11 -25.99 -25.60 29.47
N ILE A 12 -25.21 -24.58 29.09
CA ILE A 12 -25.32 -23.11 29.28
C ILE A 12 -24.37 -22.39 28.30
N GLY A 13 -24.73 -21.17 27.86
CA GLY A 13 -23.74 -20.12 27.59
C GLY A 13 -23.66 -19.54 26.17
N ARG A 14 -24.72 -18.85 25.72
CA ARG A 14 -24.67 -17.99 24.51
C ARG A 14 -24.25 -16.59 24.94
N ILE A 15 -23.08 -16.14 24.48
CA ILE A 15 -22.51 -14.83 24.80
C ILE A 15 -23.29 -13.72 24.08
N SER A 16 -23.69 -12.71 24.85
CA SER A 16 -24.48 -11.55 24.46
C SER A 16 -23.82 -10.69 23.37
N ALA A 17 -24.61 -10.30 22.38
CA ALA A 17 -24.30 -9.21 21.45
C ALA A 17 -24.78 -7.89 22.07
N ILE A 18 -23.88 -6.92 22.19
CA ILE A 18 -24.21 -5.54 22.54
C ILE A 18 -24.65 -4.83 21.25
N ARG A 19 -25.92 -4.42 21.17
CA ARG A 19 -26.42 -3.52 20.13
C ARG A 19 -27.27 -2.42 20.80
N TYR A 20 -26.86 -1.19 20.55
CA TYR A 20 -27.39 0.03 21.12
C TYR A 20 -28.87 0.28 20.77
N PRO A 21 -29.64 0.92 21.65
CA PRO A 21 -31.04 1.22 21.42
C PRO A 21 -31.22 2.37 20.43
N SER A 22 -32.06 2.13 19.41
CA SER A 22 -32.70 3.14 18.58
C SER A 22 -33.84 3.80 19.35
N ALA A 23 -33.85 5.13 19.45
CA ALA A 23 -34.99 5.88 19.95
C ALA A 23 -35.41 6.93 18.91
N SER A 24 -36.53 6.60 18.27
CA SER A 24 -37.42 7.49 17.53
C SER A 24 -38.17 8.41 18.49
N SER A 25 -38.32 9.69 18.15
CA SER A 25 -39.58 10.41 18.41
C SER A 25 -39.69 11.69 17.60
N SER A 26 -40.76 11.79 16.83
CA SER A 26 -41.26 12.98 16.16
C SER A 26 -42.48 13.53 16.93
N PHE A 27 -42.81 14.81 16.65
CA PHE A 27 -44.05 15.56 16.94
C PHE A 27 -44.15 16.33 18.28
N ILE A 28 -43.96 17.67 18.27
CA ILE A 28 -44.92 18.81 18.16
C ILE A 28 -45.73 19.09 19.44
N ASP A 29 -45.51 20.24 20.09
CA ASP A 29 -46.48 21.37 20.14
C ASP A 29 -45.91 22.60 20.90
N SER A 30 -46.37 23.76 20.46
CA SER A 30 -46.13 25.11 20.92
C SER A 30 -46.90 25.47 22.20
N SER A 31 -46.44 26.48 22.95
CA SER A 31 -47.26 27.66 23.32
C SER A 31 -46.57 28.56 24.35
N ALA A 32 -46.91 29.85 24.27
CA ALA A 32 -46.89 30.87 25.32
C ALA A 32 -45.61 31.70 25.57
N ARG A 33 -45.51 32.75 24.75
CA ARG A 33 -45.27 34.17 25.11
C ARG A 33 -44.94 34.51 26.58
N SER A 34 -43.90 35.32 26.78
CA SER A 34 -44.08 36.65 27.41
C SER A 34 -42.89 37.58 27.14
N VAL A 35 -43.28 38.82 26.84
CA VAL A 35 -42.49 40.03 26.64
C VAL A 35 -41.88 40.49 27.96
N LEU A 36 -40.85 41.35 27.88
CA LEU A 36 -40.21 42.23 28.88
C LEU A 36 -38.71 41.90 28.98
N GLN A 37 -37.74 42.79 28.81
CA GLN A 37 -37.75 44.24 28.79
C GLN A 37 -36.36 44.66 28.31
N ARG A 38 -36.31 45.39 27.19
CA ARG A 38 -35.11 46.13 26.78
C ARG A 38 -34.81 47.14 27.90
N ARG A 39 -33.72 46.94 28.64
CA ARG A 39 -33.10 48.00 29.45
C ARG A 39 -31.65 48.12 29.02
N SER A 40 -31.41 49.22 28.33
CA SER A 40 -30.10 49.74 27.97
C SER A 40 -29.25 49.95 29.21
N PHE A 41 -28.08 49.34 29.23
CA PHE A 41 -26.98 49.77 30.08
C PHE A 41 -25.72 49.86 29.22
N SER A 42 -25.52 51.04 28.64
CA SER A 42 -24.27 51.41 27.99
C SER A 42 -23.21 51.52 29.08
N ARG A 43 -22.35 50.50 29.18
CA ARG A 43 -20.96 50.70 29.60
C ARG A 43 -20.12 50.57 28.35
N THR A 44 -19.68 51.71 27.84
CA THR A 44 -18.56 51.83 26.91
C THR A 44 -17.34 51.23 27.60
N PHE A 45 -17.02 49.98 27.24
CA PHE A 45 -15.68 49.44 27.36
C PHE A 45 -15.15 49.41 25.94
N ASP A 46 -14.13 50.21 25.65
CA ASP A 46 -13.47 50.21 24.35
C ASP A 46 -12.85 48.82 24.09
N SER A 47 -13.60 47.96 23.42
CA SER A 47 -13.14 46.64 22.95
C SER A 47 -12.52 46.70 21.54
N HIS A 48 -12.52 47.87 20.89
CA HIS A 48 -12.12 48.01 19.48
C HIS A 48 -10.60 47.93 19.24
N GLY A 49 -9.78 47.80 20.29
CA GLY A 49 -8.31 47.69 20.20
C GLY A 49 -7.73 46.30 20.39
N VAL A 50 -8.49 45.34 20.94
CA VAL A 50 -7.97 44.00 21.28
C VAL A 50 -8.39 42.93 20.26
N GLU A 51 -9.59 43.02 19.68
CA GLU A 51 -10.03 42.10 18.61
C GLU A 51 -9.27 42.32 17.28
N SER A 52 -8.86 43.57 16.99
CA SER A 52 -8.13 43.90 15.76
C SER A 52 -6.67 43.41 15.80
N LEU A 53 -6.05 43.34 16.98
CA LEU A 53 -4.71 42.76 17.15
C LEU A 53 -4.73 41.23 17.16
N GLU A 54 -5.78 40.61 17.71
CA GLU A 54 -5.96 39.15 17.65
C GLU A 54 -6.24 38.67 16.21
N GLN A 55 -7.08 39.37 15.43
CA GLN A 55 -7.30 39.03 14.02
C GLN A 55 -6.06 39.21 13.14
N GLU A 56 -5.27 40.26 13.36
CA GLU A 56 -4.06 40.49 12.58
C GLU A 56 -2.93 39.50 12.92
N THR A 57 -2.83 39.07 14.18
CA THR A 57 -1.84 38.08 14.60
C THR A 57 -2.18 36.69 14.08
N GLU A 58 -3.45 36.31 14.02
CA GLU A 58 -3.88 35.03 13.45
C GLU A 58 -3.62 34.93 11.93
N ILE A 59 -3.87 36.00 11.18
CA ILE A 59 -3.60 36.02 9.73
C ILE A 59 -2.08 35.92 9.50
N LYS A 60 -1.27 36.75 10.16
CA LYS A 60 0.20 36.75 10.01
C LYS A 60 0.81 35.42 10.47
N ALA A 61 0.34 34.87 11.59
CA ALA A 61 0.79 33.57 12.09
C ALA A 61 0.42 32.42 11.15
N GLY A 62 -0.79 32.44 10.56
CA GLY A 62 -1.21 31.45 9.57
C GLY A 62 -0.33 31.46 8.32
N TRP A 63 0.07 32.63 7.83
CA TRP A 63 1.01 32.77 6.72
C TRP A 63 2.43 32.33 7.08
N MET A 64 2.90 32.62 8.30
CA MET A 64 4.21 32.12 8.79
C MET A 64 4.23 30.59 8.90
N LEU A 65 3.17 29.99 9.45
CA LEU A 65 3.05 28.54 9.56
C LEU A 65 3.04 27.88 8.18
N LYS A 66 2.31 28.44 7.21
CA LYS A 66 2.34 27.98 5.81
C LYS A 66 3.74 28.10 5.21
N GLY A 67 4.47 29.16 5.50
CA GLY A 67 5.86 29.34 5.09
C GLY A 67 6.76 28.24 5.64
N ILE A 68 6.70 27.99 6.95
CA ILE A 68 7.48 26.91 7.60
C ILE A 68 7.08 25.54 7.05
N ALA A 69 5.78 25.28 6.87
CA ALA A 69 5.29 24.04 6.30
C ALA A 69 5.78 23.84 4.87
N ALA A 70 5.74 24.88 4.03
CA ALA A 70 6.22 24.83 2.65
C ALA A 70 7.74 24.58 2.60
N VAL A 71 8.52 25.27 3.43
CA VAL A 71 9.97 25.08 3.53
C VAL A 71 10.30 23.66 4.01
N THR A 72 9.62 23.19 5.05
CA THR A 72 9.85 21.84 5.60
C THR A 72 9.46 20.76 4.60
N LEU A 73 8.30 20.90 3.94
CA LEU A 73 7.85 19.98 2.91
C LEU A 73 8.81 19.97 1.71
N THR A 74 9.33 21.13 1.31
CA THR A 74 10.33 21.23 0.24
C THR A 74 11.63 20.57 0.65
N TYR A 75 12.11 20.82 1.87
CA TYR A 75 13.34 20.23 2.39
C TYR A 75 13.26 18.70 2.48
N VAL A 76 12.16 18.16 3.01
CA VAL A 76 11.88 16.71 3.02
C VAL A 76 11.73 16.19 1.59
N GLY A 77 11.04 16.95 0.74
CA GLY A 77 10.89 16.76 -0.71
C GLY A 77 12.21 16.44 -1.42
N LEU A 78 13.22 17.27 -1.16
CA LEU A 78 14.51 17.17 -1.84
C LEU A 78 15.46 16.16 -1.19
N ASN A 79 15.41 15.99 0.14
CA ASN A 79 16.35 15.12 0.86
C ASN A 79 15.86 13.68 1.02
N VAL A 80 14.60 13.50 1.39
CA VAL A 80 14.08 12.19 1.85
C VAL A 80 13.56 11.35 0.69
N PHE A 81 12.93 11.96 -0.32
CA PHE A 81 12.42 11.23 -1.48
C PHE A 81 13.50 10.43 -2.23
N PRO A 82 14.72 10.97 -2.46
CA PRO A 82 15.80 10.20 -3.08
C PRO A 82 16.33 9.07 -2.18
N LEU A 83 16.41 9.30 -0.86
CA LEU A 83 16.91 8.34 0.13
C LEU A 83 15.95 7.17 0.38
N MET A 84 14.64 7.41 0.27
CA MET A 84 13.62 6.37 0.37
C MET A 84 13.76 5.36 -0.77
N GLY A 85 14.09 5.81 -2.00
CA GLY A 85 14.18 4.93 -3.17
C GLY A 85 15.12 3.75 -2.96
N ASP A 86 16.39 4.00 -2.63
CA ASP A 86 17.41 2.95 -2.59
C ASP A 86 17.25 2.03 -1.37
N SER A 87 16.87 2.59 -0.22
CA SER A 87 16.62 1.81 0.99
C SER A 87 15.39 0.92 0.83
N MET A 88 14.34 1.40 0.16
CA MET A 88 13.14 0.63 -0.12
C MET A 88 13.40 -0.51 -1.10
N VAL A 89 14.20 -0.28 -2.15
CA VAL A 89 14.60 -1.34 -3.08
C VAL A 89 15.39 -2.42 -2.33
N LYS A 90 16.44 -2.04 -1.59
CA LYS A 90 17.28 -3.00 -0.85
C LYS A 90 16.47 -3.82 0.16
N HIS A 91 15.57 -3.19 0.91
CA HIS A 91 14.71 -3.89 1.85
C HIS A 91 13.74 -4.84 1.13
N SER A 92 13.15 -4.42 0.02
CA SER A 92 12.24 -5.27 -0.78
C SER A 92 12.98 -6.48 -1.36
N VAL A 93 14.21 -6.30 -1.83
CA VAL A 93 15.08 -7.41 -2.28
C VAL A 93 15.44 -8.35 -1.12
N ALA A 94 15.68 -7.82 0.08
CA ALA A 94 15.95 -8.66 1.26
C ALA A 94 14.75 -9.55 1.62
N LEU A 95 13.51 -9.04 1.46
CA LEU A 95 12.30 -9.82 1.71
C LEU A 95 12.17 -11.06 0.81
N LEU A 96 12.70 -11.01 -0.43
CA LEU A 96 12.68 -12.15 -1.35
C LEU A 96 13.45 -13.37 -0.83
N ARG A 97 14.41 -13.15 0.08
CA ARG A 97 15.28 -14.19 0.66
C ARG A 97 14.72 -14.82 1.94
N THR A 98 13.63 -14.28 2.46
CA THR A 98 12.98 -14.84 3.66
C THR A 98 12.35 -16.18 3.37
N GLN A 99 12.16 -17.02 4.39
CA GLN A 99 11.53 -18.34 4.22
C GLN A 99 10.01 -18.25 4.03
N ASP A 100 9.38 -17.22 4.58
CA ASP A 100 7.92 -17.06 4.55
C ASP A 100 7.43 -16.60 3.15
N PRO A 101 6.59 -17.39 2.46
CA PRO A 101 6.01 -17.01 1.17
C PRO A 101 5.24 -15.68 1.20
N TYR A 102 4.66 -15.29 2.34
CA TYR A 102 3.96 -14.02 2.47
C TYR A 102 4.93 -12.82 2.33
N PHE A 103 6.07 -12.87 3.01
CA PHE A 103 7.08 -11.80 2.93
C PHE A 103 7.74 -11.76 1.56
N LYS A 104 8.00 -12.91 0.93
CA LYS A 104 8.48 -12.97 -0.46
C LYS A 104 7.54 -12.24 -1.42
N ARG A 105 6.23 -12.54 -1.35
CA ARG A 105 5.19 -11.89 -2.16
C ARG A 105 5.12 -10.39 -1.90
N SER A 106 5.20 -9.96 -0.64
CA SER A 106 5.22 -8.54 -0.29
C SER A 106 6.44 -7.83 -0.87
N GLY A 107 7.62 -8.46 -0.83
CA GLY A 107 8.84 -7.94 -1.45
C GLY A 107 8.70 -7.77 -2.96
N ALA A 108 8.21 -8.81 -3.66
CA ALA A 108 8.00 -8.76 -5.11
C ALA A 108 6.97 -7.70 -5.51
N SER A 109 5.85 -7.63 -4.80
CA SER A 109 4.80 -6.61 -4.99
C SER A 109 5.31 -5.19 -4.73
N ARG A 110 6.22 -4.99 -3.78
CA ARG A 110 6.85 -3.67 -3.57
C ARG A 110 7.77 -3.29 -4.73
N LEU A 111 8.50 -4.26 -5.29
CA LEU A 111 9.38 -3.99 -6.44
C LEU A 111 8.60 -3.58 -7.68
N THR A 112 7.40 -4.13 -7.93
CA THR A 112 6.53 -3.66 -9.03
C THR A 112 6.10 -2.22 -8.82
N LEU A 113 5.71 -1.84 -7.59
CA LEU A 113 5.33 -0.48 -7.26
C LEU A 113 6.49 0.53 -7.40
N ILE A 114 7.73 0.09 -7.22
CA ILE A 114 8.92 0.94 -7.39
C ILE A 114 9.30 1.07 -8.87
N ALA A 115 9.01 0.08 -9.72
CA ALA A 115 9.42 0.00 -11.12
C ALA A 115 8.60 0.92 -12.08
N THR A 116 8.42 2.19 -11.70
CA THR A 116 7.60 3.17 -12.44
C THR A 116 8.28 3.78 -13.66
N ASP A 117 9.61 3.87 -13.64
CA ASP A 117 10.44 4.48 -14.69
C ASP A 117 11.79 3.75 -14.80
N ASP A 118 12.49 3.98 -15.91
CA ASP A 118 13.74 3.29 -16.26
C ASP A 118 14.84 3.49 -15.23
N GLY A 119 14.94 4.67 -14.62
CA GLY A 119 15.91 4.94 -13.57
C GLY A 119 15.66 4.10 -12.33
N ARG A 120 14.39 3.97 -11.92
CA ARG A 120 14.01 3.09 -10.80
C ARG A 120 14.16 1.61 -11.13
N ARG A 121 13.85 1.19 -12.35
CA ARG A 121 14.07 -0.20 -12.83
C ARG A 121 15.54 -0.55 -12.77
N LEU A 122 16.42 0.34 -13.25
CA LEU A 122 17.87 0.14 -13.20
C LEU A 122 18.40 0.03 -11.76
N ARG A 123 17.85 0.80 -10.81
CA ARG A 123 18.18 0.65 -9.38
C ARG A 123 17.80 -0.71 -8.83
N ILE A 124 16.67 -1.28 -9.25
CA ILE A 124 16.26 -2.64 -8.85
C ILE A 124 17.23 -3.69 -9.42
N VAL A 125 17.64 -3.54 -10.68
CA VAL A 125 18.65 -4.41 -11.30
C VAL A 125 19.97 -4.33 -10.52
N ASN A 126 20.47 -3.13 -10.27
CA ASN A 126 21.73 -2.90 -9.54
C ASN A 126 21.69 -3.42 -8.10
N ALA A 127 20.51 -3.45 -7.46
CA ALA A 127 20.33 -4.03 -6.14
C ALA A 127 20.24 -5.56 -6.14
N GLY A 128 20.35 -6.23 -7.30
CA GLY A 128 20.22 -7.67 -7.45
C GLY A 128 18.76 -8.16 -7.36
N GLY A 129 17.79 -7.27 -7.62
CA GLY A 129 16.37 -7.61 -7.54
C GLY A 129 15.94 -8.64 -8.58
N VAL A 130 16.48 -8.57 -9.79
CA VAL A 130 16.17 -9.53 -10.87
C VAL A 130 16.61 -10.95 -10.47
N THR A 131 17.86 -11.11 -10.03
CA THR A 131 18.37 -12.40 -9.53
C THR A 131 17.57 -12.89 -8.32
N GLY A 132 17.23 -11.99 -7.39
CA GLY A 132 16.40 -12.34 -6.23
C GLY A 132 15.01 -12.85 -6.62
N LEU A 133 14.38 -12.24 -7.62
CA LEU A 133 13.08 -12.64 -8.12
C LEU A 133 13.14 -13.95 -8.92
N ALA A 134 14.20 -14.18 -9.70
CA ALA A 134 14.42 -15.45 -10.39
C ALA A 134 14.57 -16.61 -9.38
N ASN A 135 15.37 -16.42 -8.34
CA ASN A 135 15.53 -17.41 -7.26
C ASN A 135 14.22 -17.62 -6.49
N MET A 136 13.44 -16.56 -6.28
CA MET A 136 12.11 -16.66 -5.69
C MET A 136 11.17 -17.48 -6.56
N LEU A 137 11.18 -17.28 -7.88
CA LEU A 137 10.37 -18.03 -8.84
C LEU A 137 10.75 -19.51 -8.84
N GLU A 138 12.04 -19.82 -8.82
CA GLU A 138 12.56 -21.19 -8.76
C GLU A 138 12.20 -21.91 -7.46
N SER A 139 12.33 -21.21 -6.31
CA SER A 139 12.08 -21.78 -4.99
C SER A 139 10.62 -21.71 -4.52
N ALA A 140 9.69 -21.19 -5.35
CA ALA A 140 8.31 -20.97 -4.96
C ALA A 140 7.54 -22.30 -4.82
N SER A 141 6.94 -22.51 -3.65
CA SER A 141 6.10 -23.67 -3.33
C SER A 141 4.67 -23.54 -3.85
N ASP A 142 4.16 -22.32 -3.96
CA ASP A 142 2.78 -22.00 -4.29
C ASP A 142 2.67 -21.12 -5.53
N ASP A 143 1.52 -21.22 -6.20
CA ASP A 143 1.23 -20.49 -7.44
C ASP A 143 1.18 -18.97 -7.24
N ASP A 144 0.68 -18.49 -6.10
CA ASP A 144 0.62 -17.06 -5.81
C ASP A 144 2.02 -16.44 -5.75
N THR A 145 2.96 -17.13 -5.09
CA THR A 145 4.36 -16.70 -5.01
C THR A 145 5.02 -16.70 -6.39
N ARG A 146 4.76 -17.73 -7.22
CA ARG A 146 5.22 -17.76 -8.62
C ARG A 146 4.63 -16.60 -9.43
N ARG A 147 3.33 -16.34 -9.32
CA ARG A 147 2.63 -15.26 -10.01
C ARG A 147 3.24 -13.90 -9.68
N GLU A 148 3.48 -13.60 -8.41
CA GLU A 148 4.05 -12.31 -8.04
C GLU A 148 5.51 -12.16 -8.46
N ALA A 149 6.29 -13.24 -8.42
CA ALA A 149 7.66 -13.21 -8.91
C ALA A 149 7.71 -12.91 -10.42
N VAL A 150 6.91 -13.64 -11.23
CA VAL A 150 6.92 -13.45 -12.69
C VAL A 150 6.34 -12.08 -13.09
N LYS A 151 5.31 -11.61 -12.40
CA LYS A 151 4.75 -10.26 -12.60
C LYS A 151 5.78 -9.17 -12.31
N ALA A 152 6.53 -9.32 -11.22
CA ALA A 152 7.61 -8.40 -10.89
C ALA A 152 8.72 -8.41 -11.93
N LEU A 153 9.13 -9.59 -12.39
CA LEU A 153 10.12 -9.74 -13.46
C LEU A 153 9.65 -9.08 -14.76
N ASP A 154 8.42 -9.32 -15.21
CA ASP A 154 7.87 -8.70 -16.43
C ASP A 154 7.78 -7.19 -16.30
N THR A 155 7.34 -6.72 -15.12
CA THR A 155 7.26 -5.30 -14.82
C THR A 155 8.64 -4.67 -14.90
N ILE A 156 9.71 -5.25 -14.35
CA ILE A 156 11.07 -4.67 -14.35
C ILE A 156 11.72 -4.76 -15.73
N SER A 157 11.43 -5.82 -16.49
CA SER A 157 12.03 -6.15 -17.80
C SER A 157 11.46 -5.31 -18.95
N GLN A 158 11.31 -3.99 -18.76
CA GLN A 158 11.10 -3.05 -19.88
C GLN A 158 12.39 -2.29 -20.23
N ILE A 159 13.49 -2.59 -19.54
CA ILE A 159 14.83 -2.08 -19.85
C ILE A 159 15.75 -3.24 -20.20
N ASP A 160 16.65 -3.04 -21.16
CA ASP A 160 17.59 -4.05 -21.64
C ASP A 160 18.44 -4.64 -20.51
N ALA A 161 18.95 -3.80 -19.60
CA ALA A 161 19.76 -4.24 -18.46
C ALA A 161 19.05 -5.25 -17.54
N ALA A 162 17.71 -5.17 -17.46
CA ALA A 162 16.93 -6.15 -16.69
C ALA A 162 16.78 -7.47 -17.45
N VAL A 163 16.61 -7.43 -18.77
CA VAL A 163 16.51 -8.61 -19.63
C VAL A 163 17.86 -9.34 -19.68
N GLU A 164 18.96 -8.61 -19.80
CA GLU A 164 20.33 -9.13 -19.72
C GLU A 164 20.57 -9.82 -18.37
N ALA A 165 20.26 -9.12 -17.26
CA ALA A 165 20.38 -9.69 -15.92
C ALA A 165 19.51 -10.93 -15.73
N LEU A 166 18.34 -10.99 -16.37
CA LEU A 166 17.43 -12.13 -16.31
C LEU A 166 17.97 -13.32 -17.11
N ASP A 167 18.51 -13.09 -18.31
CA ASP A 167 19.11 -14.15 -19.14
C ASP A 167 20.27 -14.82 -18.41
N ALA A 168 21.10 -14.02 -17.72
CA ALA A 168 22.21 -14.52 -16.91
C ALA A 168 21.78 -15.45 -15.75
N THR A 169 20.52 -15.43 -15.32
CA THR A 169 20.01 -16.34 -14.28
C THR A 169 19.68 -17.74 -14.80
N GLY A 170 19.55 -17.92 -16.13
CA GLY A 170 19.15 -19.20 -16.71
C GLY A 170 17.69 -19.58 -16.46
N VAL A 171 16.82 -18.63 -16.10
CA VAL A 171 15.40 -18.89 -15.76
C VAL A 171 14.52 -19.32 -16.94
N GLN A 172 15.03 -19.28 -18.18
CA GLN A 172 14.27 -19.56 -19.41
C GLN A 172 13.45 -20.88 -19.37
N PRO A 173 14.00 -22.04 -18.97
CA PRO A 173 13.23 -23.29 -18.93
C PRO A 173 12.06 -23.21 -17.95
N LEU A 174 12.24 -22.51 -16.83
CA LEU A 174 11.19 -22.33 -15.83
C LEU A 174 10.06 -21.43 -16.37
N LEU A 175 10.40 -20.36 -17.09
CA LEU A 175 9.42 -19.51 -17.76
C LEU A 175 8.65 -20.27 -18.85
N ALA A 176 9.32 -21.13 -19.62
CA ALA A 176 8.67 -21.96 -20.64
C ALA A 176 7.65 -22.94 -20.03
N ASN A 177 8.01 -23.56 -18.90
CA ASN A 177 7.09 -24.40 -18.15
C ASN A 177 5.90 -23.60 -17.58
N LEU A 178 6.15 -22.39 -17.06
CA LEU A 178 5.09 -21.55 -16.51
C LEU A 178 4.13 -21.04 -17.59
N ALA A 179 4.65 -20.69 -18.77
CA ALA A 179 3.85 -20.25 -19.92
C ALA A 179 2.91 -21.33 -20.46
N THR A 180 3.19 -22.61 -20.21
CA THR A 180 2.40 -23.77 -20.65
C THR A 180 1.61 -24.44 -19.54
N SER A 181 1.86 -24.08 -18.27
CA SER A 181 1.08 -24.54 -17.10
C SER A 181 -0.38 -24.12 -17.26
N SER A 182 -1.36 -24.93 -16.83
CA SER A 182 -2.79 -24.61 -16.95
C SER A 182 -3.40 -23.90 -15.73
N LEU A 183 -2.62 -23.69 -14.67
CA LEU A 183 -3.11 -23.28 -13.34
C LEU A 183 -3.35 -21.77 -13.18
N ASP A 184 -2.55 -20.91 -13.82
CA ASP A 184 -2.62 -19.45 -13.63
C ASP A 184 -2.42 -18.70 -14.95
N LYS A 185 -3.53 -18.16 -15.49
CA LYS A 185 -3.53 -17.44 -16.77
C LYS A 185 -2.72 -16.14 -16.72
N GLU A 186 -2.71 -15.44 -15.59
CA GLU A 186 -1.96 -14.18 -15.48
C GLU A 186 -0.45 -14.48 -15.46
N ALA A 187 -0.05 -15.49 -14.68
CA ALA A 187 1.33 -15.95 -14.64
C ALA A 187 1.83 -16.46 -16.01
N GLN A 188 0.98 -17.18 -16.76
CA GLN A 188 1.30 -17.61 -18.13
C GLN A 188 1.59 -16.43 -19.06
N GLN A 189 0.75 -15.39 -19.01
CA GLN A 189 0.89 -14.20 -19.87
C GLN A 189 2.19 -13.46 -19.58
N TYR A 190 2.52 -13.24 -18.30
CA TYR A 190 3.79 -12.62 -17.92
C TYR A 190 4.99 -13.49 -18.32
N ALA A 191 4.89 -14.81 -18.14
CA ALA A 191 5.97 -15.73 -18.54
C ALA A 191 6.20 -15.71 -20.06
N ALA A 192 5.13 -15.72 -20.86
CA ALA A 192 5.21 -15.64 -22.32
C ALA A 192 5.82 -14.30 -22.78
N SER A 193 5.39 -13.18 -22.19
CA SER A 193 5.97 -11.85 -22.43
C SER A 193 7.47 -11.81 -22.15
N LEU A 194 7.90 -12.37 -21.01
CA LEU A 194 9.31 -12.44 -20.65
C LEU A 194 10.13 -13.29 -21.62
N LEU A 195 9.60 -14.43 -22.06
CA LEU A 195 10.27 -15.28 -23.05
C LEU A 195 10.43 -14.55 -24.39
N GLU A 196 9.41 -13.81 -24.82
CA GLU A 196 9.48 -13.01 -26.03
C GLU A 196 10.60 -11.96 -25.93
N LYS A 197 10.65 -11.21 -24.83
CA LYS A 197 11.71 -10.22 -24.57
C LYS A 197 13.11 -10.84 -24.55
N LEU A 198 13.28 -12.00 -23.90
CA LEU A 198 14.55 -12.71 -23.87
C LEU A 198 14.98 -13.19 -25.26
N ASN A 199 14.05 -13.66 -26.09
CA ASN A 199 14.34 -14.06 -27.46
C ASN A 199 14.73 -12.85 -28.32
N GLN A 200 14.01 -11.74 -28.21
CA GLN A 200 14.34 -10.49 -28.90
C GLN A 200 15.72 -9.96 -28.49
N TRP A 201 16.05 -10.01 -27.20
CA TRP A 201 17.38 -9.66 -26.69
C TRP A 201 18.49 -10.49 -27.35
N LYS A 202 18.33 -11.83 -27.39
CA LYS A 202 19.33 -12.71 -28.04
C LYS A 202 19.51 -12.43 -29.53
N THR A 203 18.46 -12.00 -30.22
CA THR A 203 18.59 -11.62 -31.64
C THR A 203 19.27 -10.28 -31.87
N LYS A 204 19.41 -9.44 -30.84
CA LYS A 204 20.09 -8.13 -30.92
C LYS A 204 21.61 -8.25 -30.78
N ASP A 205 22.07 -9.28 -30.07
CA ASP A 205 23.49 -9.54 -29.79
C ASP A 205 24.18 -10.43 -30.85
N VAL A 206 23.44 -10.89 -31.87
CA VAL A 206 23.94 -11.68 -33.02
C VAL A 206 24.06 -10.79 -34.25
#